data_AF-A0A3D2IP05-F1
#
_entry.id   AF-A0A3D2IP05-F1
#
_cell.length_a   1.000
_cell.length_b   1.000
_cell.length_c   1.000
_cell.angle_alpha   90.00
_cell.angle_beta   90.00
_cell.angle_gamma   90.00
#
_symmetry.space_group_name_H-M   'P 1'
#
loop_
_entity.id
_entity.type
_entity.pdbx_description
1 polymer ?
#
loop_
_entity_poly.entity_id
_entity_poly.type
_entity_poly.pdbx_seq_one_letter_code
_entity_poly.pdbx_strand_id
1 'polypeptide(L)' 'DPYWWVNLALFFLSCVAIAGIFGAVTVSKKIFFVQGLPAIIGILLLLFI' A
#
# COMPACT_ATOMS: atom_id res chain seq x y z
N ASP A 1 -12.97 -9.92 16.88
CA ASP A 1 -12.43 -8.56 17.13
C ASP A 1 -12.96 -7.55 16.12
N PRO A 2 -13.37 -6.35 16.56
CA PRO A 2 -13.92 -5.30 15.69
C PRO A 2 -12.91 -4.71 14.68
N TYR A 3 -11.60 -4.94 14.87
CA TYR A 3 -10.52 -4.42 14.01
C TYR A 3 -9.97 -5.42 12.98
N TRP A 4 -10.60 -6.59 12.84
CA TRP A 4 -10.10 -7.67 11.98
C TRP A 4 -9.85 -7.23 10.51
N TRP A 5 -10.74 -6.40 9.99
CA TRP A 5 -10.65 -5.90 8.61
C TRP A 5 -9.52 -4.89 8.41
N VAL A 6 -9.17 -4.10 9.45
CA VAL A 6 -8.05 -3.14 9.42
C VAL A 6 -6.74 -3.89 9.25
N ASN A 7 -6.55 -4.95 10.04
CA ASN A 7 -5.32 -5.77 9.98
C ASN A 7 -5.15 -6.43 8.61
N LEU A 8 -6.25 -6.94 8.03
CA LEU A 8 -6.23 -7.54 6.71
C LEU A 8 -5.91 -6.50 5.62
N ALA A 9 -6.53 -5.31 5.69
CA ALA A 9 -6.26 -4.23 4.75
C ALA A 9 -4.81 -3.75 4.84
N LEU A 10 -4.28 -3.55 6.05
CA LEU A 10 -2.87 -3.19 6.27
C LEU A 10 -1.90 -4.23 5.70
N PHE A 11 -2.21 -5.53 5.86
CA PHE A 11 -1.39 -6.59 5.28
C PHE A 11 -1.30 -6.48 3.76
N PHE A 12 -2.44 -6.40 3.06
CA PHE A 12 -2.43 -6.26 1.60
C PHE A 12 -1.82 -4.95 1.12
N LEU A 13 -2.13 -3.83 1.78
CA LEU A 13 -1.57 -2.53 1.44
C LEU A 13 -0.04 -2.50 1.62
N SER A 14 0.50 -3.16 2.64
CA SER A 14 1.95 -3.27 2.83
C SER A 14 2.62 -4.04 1.68
N CYS A 15 2.01 -5.13 1.22
CA CYS A 15 2.46 -5.89 0.07
C CYS A 15 2.42 -5.05 -1.21
N VAL A 16 1.34 -4.30 -1.45
CA VAL A 16 1.20 -3.42 -2.62
C VAL A 16 2.19 -2.26 -2.57
N ALA A 17 2.47 -1.70 -1.39
CA ALA A 17 3.47 -0.65 -1.23
C ALA A 17 4.87 -1.17 -1.60
N ILE A 18 5.24 -2.35 -1.11
CA ILE A 18 6.51 -3.01 -1.45
C ILE A 18 6.59 -3.30 -2.95
N ALA A 19 5.56 -3.93 -3.53
CA ALA A 19 5.49 -4.22 -4.96
C ALA A 19 5.54 -2.94 -5.81
N GLY A 20 4.92 -1.85 -5.35
CA GLY A 20 4.95 -0.54 -5.99
C GLY A 20 6.36 0.06 -6.01
N ILE A 21 7.11 -0.05 -4.91
CA ILE A 21 8.51 0.41 -4.82
C ILE A 21 9.41 -0.43 -5.73
N PHE A 22 9.35 -1.76 -5.64
CA PHE A 22 10.17 -2.64 -6.48
C PHE A 22 9.82 -2.51 -7.97
N GLY A 23 8.53 -2.39 -8.31
CA GLY A 23 8.08 -2.17 -9.69
C GLY A 23 8.48 -0.80 -10.23
N ALA A 24 8.59 0.21 -9.37
CA ALA A 24 9.11 1.53 -9.75
C ALA A 24 10.59 1.49 -10.12
N VAL A 25 11.37 0.69 -9.39
CA VAL A 25 12.81 0.54 -9.60
C VAL A 25 13.11 -0.34 -10.81
N THR A 26 12.34 -1.41 -11.01
CA THR A 26 12.65 -2.45 -12.01
C THR A 26 11.94 -2.27 -13.35
N VAL A 27 10.67 -1.85 -13.38
CA VAL A 27 9.85 -1.82 -14.60
C VAL A 27 9.62 -0.39 -15.08
N SER A 28 8.99 0.44 -14.25
CA SER A 28 8.70 1.83 -14.61
C SER A 28 8.27 2.64 -13.40
N LYS A 29 8.77 3.88 -13.29
CA LYS A 29 8.37 4.85 -12.25
C LYS A 29 6.86 5.11 -12.23
N LYS A 30 6.13 4.84 -13.32
CA LYS A 30 4.67 4.95 -13.38
C LYS A 30 3.96 4.01 -12.38
N ILE A 31 4.56 2.86 -12.08
CA ILE A 31 4.01 1.87 -11.13
C ILE A 31 3.99 2.44 -9.71
N PHE A 32 4.99 3.26 -9.34
CA PHE A 32 4.98 3.96 -8.05
C PHE A 32 3.76 4.85 -7.90
N PHE A 33 3.46 5.69 -8.90
CA PHE A 33 2.37 6.65 -8.83
C PHE A 33 0.98 6.00 -8.88
N VAL A 34 0.84 4.88 -9.59
CA VAL A 34 -0.45 4.19 -9.76
C VAL A 34 -0.72 3.17 -8.64
N GLN A 35 0.31 2.58 -8.03
CA GLN A 35 0.15 1.53 -7.00
C GLN A 35 0.81 1.88 -5.67
N GLY A 36 2.08 2.27 -5.67
CA GLY A 36 2.83 2.55 -4.43
C GLY A 36 2.29 3.75 -3.65
N LEU A 37 2.04 4.87 -4.33
CA LEU A 37 1.51 6.09 -3.74
C LEU A 37 0.10 5.91 -3.14
N PRO A 38 -0.90 5.35 -3.86
CA PRO A 38 -2.20 5.08 -3.26
C PRO A 38 -2.14 4.06 -2.12
N ALA A 39 -1.23 3.08 -2.18
CA ALA A 39 -1.06 2.13 -1.07
C ALA A 39 -0.53 2.82 0.20
N ILE A 40 0.47 3.69 0.09
CA ILE A 40 0.99 4.45 1.23
C ILE A 40 -0.08 5.38 1.81
N ILE A 41 -0.85 6.06 0.95
CA ILE A 41 -1.98 6.91 1.40
C ILE A 41 -3.02 6.08 2.14
N GLY A 42 -3.39 4.89 1.64
CA GLY A 42 -4.33 3.99 2.29
C GLY A 42 -3.85 3.51 3.67
N ILE A 43 -2.56 3.18 3.81
CA ILE A 43 -1.96 2.81 5.10
C ILE A 43 -2.05 3.97 6.09
N LEU A 44 -1.67 5.18 5.67
CA LEU A 44 -1.75 6.38 6.52
C LEU A 44 -3.19 6.62 6.97
N LEU A 45 -4.16 6.59 6.05
CA LEU A 45 -5.57 6.82 6.37
C LEU A 45 -6.12 5.78 7.37
N LEU A 46 -5.77 4.50 7.20
CA LEU A 46 -6.17 3.42 8.11
C LEU A 46 -5.51 3.51 9.49
N LEU A 47 -4.41 4.25 9.62
CA LEU A 47 -3.71 4.45 10.90
C LEU A 47 -4.31 5.62 11.69
N PHE A 48 -5.01 6.53 11.02
CA PHE A 48 -5.67 7.69 11.62
C PHE A 48 -7.20 7.55 11.75
N ILE A 49 -7.79 6.47 11.23
CA ILE A 49 -9.20 6.10 11.39
C ILE A 49 -9.41 5.26 12.66
#